data_AF-A0A9D9U7Q2-F1
#
_entry.id   AF-A0A9D9U7Q2-F1
#
_cell.length_a   1.000
_cell.length_b   1.000
_cell.length_c   1.000
_cell.angle_alpha   90.00
_cell.angle_beta   90.00
_cell.angle_gamma   90.00
#
_symmetry.space_group_name_H-M   'P 1'
#
loop_
_entity.id
_entity.type
_entity.pdbx_description
1 polymer ?
#
loop_
_entity_poly.entity_id
_entity_poly.type
_entity_poly.pdbx_seq_one_letter_code
_entity_poly.pdbx_strand_id
1 'polypeptide(L)'
;MNGSRRRIVIMGAAGRDFHNFLQVFRDDRSVEVVAFTAAQIPGIAGRRFPASLAGSAYPEGIAIVDEQFLEQLVTEHGVDEVVFSYSDISHLAVMHRASRVLASGASFALLGPARTMLRSRRPVIAVSAVRTGCGKSQV
;
A
#
# COMPACT_ATOMS: atom_id res chain seq x y z
N MET A 1 7.56 24.61 -14.21
CA MET A 1 8.38 24.18 -13.06
C MET A 1 8.31 22.67 -13.00
N ASN A 2 9.38 21.99 -13.42
CA ASN A 2 9.43 20.54 -13.50
C ASN A 2 9.74 20.01 -12.08
N GLY A 3 8.75 20.05 -11.19
CA GLY A 3 8.87 19.43 -9.88
C GLY A 3 8.82 17.92 -10.06
N SER A 4 9.88 17.21 -9.65
CA SER A 4 9.88 15.75 -9.66
C SER A 4 8.69 15.23 -8.86
N ARG A 5 7.97 14.25 -9.39
CA ARG A 5 6.91 13.56 -8.63
C ARG A 5 7.55 12.91 -7.41
N ARG A 6 6.83 12.95 -6.29
CA ARG A 6 7.22 12.24 -5.07
C ARG A 6 7.09 10.74 -5.30
N ARG A 7 8.19 10.01 -5.21
CA ARG A 7 8.24 8.57 -5.46
C ARG A 7 7.93 7.81 -4.20
N ILE A 8 6.96 6.90 -4.28
CA ILE A 8 6.52 6.12 -3.13
C ILE A 8 6.49 4.63 -3.42
N VAL A 9 6.75 3.85 -2.36
CA VAL A 9 6.47 2.42 -2.31
C VAL A 9 5.30 2.20 -1.36
N ILE A 10 4.36 1.31 -1.72
CA ILE A 10 3.27 0.94 -0.83
C ILE A 10 3.52 -0.48 -0.34
N MET A 11 3.81 -0.63 0.96
CA MET A 11 4.09 -1.94 1.55
C MET A 11 2.82 -2.58 2.12
N GLY A 12 2.56 -3.84 1.77
CA GLY A 12 1.33 -4.53 2.19
C GLY A 12 1.24 -6.00 1.77
N ALA A 13 0.02 -6.51 1.82
CA ALA A 13 -0.31 -7.90 1.56
C ALA A 13 -1.54 -8.06 0.65
N ALA A 14 -1.56 -7.33 -0.48
CA ALA A 14 -2.55 -7.48 -1.55
C ALA A 14 -4.02 -7.25 -1.15
N GLY A 15 -4.25 -6.23 -0.33
CA GLY A 15 -5.58 -5.79 0.09
C GLY A 15 -5.59 -4.28 0.30
N ARG A 16 -5.22 -3.84 1.51
CA ARG A 16 -5.25 -2.42 1.88
C ARG A 16 -4.23 -1.58 1.10
N ASP A 17 -3.10 -2.13 0.70
CA ASP A 17 -2.14 -1.50 -0.21
C ASP A 17 -2.77 -1.10 -1.55
N PHE A 18 -3.45 -2.02 -2.23
CA PHE A 18 -4.17 -1.74 -3.47
C PHE A 18 -5.30 -0.75 -3.25
N HIS A 19 -6.05 -0.89 -2.15
CA HIS A 19 -7.08 0.08 -1.77
C HIS A 19 -6.49 1.49 -1.57
N ASN A 20 -5.38 1.61 -0.83
CA ASN A 20 -4.70 2.87 -0.58
C ASN A 20 -4.21 3.50 -1.89
N PHE A 21 -3.67 2.71 -2.82
CA PHE A 21 -3.33 3.18 -4.16
C PHE A 21 -4.57 3.74 -4.88
N LEU A 22 -5.62 2.94 -5.00
CA LEU A 22 -6.83 3.31 -5.75
C LEU A 22 -7.53 4.54 -5.17
N GLN A 23 -7.50 4.73 -3.86
CA GLN A 23 -8.18 5.84 -3.18
C GLN A 23 -7.35 7.12 -3.06
N VAL A 24 -6.04 6.98 -2.84
CA VAL A 24 -5.19 8.12 -2.45
C VAL A 24 -4.24 8.55 -3.55
N PHE A 25 -3.72 7.61 -4.35
CA PHE A 25 -2.56 7.88 -5.21
C PHE A 25 -2.85 7.74 -6.71
N ARG A 26 -3.86 6.97 -7.11
CA ARG A 26 -4.15 6.66 -8.52
C ARG A 26 -4.20 7.89 -9.41
N ASP A 27 -4.92 8.91 -8.97
CA ASP A 27 -5.17 10.14 -9.74
C ASP A 27 -4.30 11.34 -9.26
N ASP A 28 -3.41 11.11 -8.29
CA ASP A 28 -2.52 12.14 -7.76
C ASP A 28 -1.29 12.30 -8.67
N ARG A 29 -1.30 13.33 -9.51
CA ARG A 29 -0.21 13.64 -10.45
C ARG A 29 1.09 14.10 -9.77
N SER A 30 1.06 14.42 -8.47
CA SER A 30 2.24 14.78 -7.70
C SER A 30 3.01 13.56 -7.18
N VAL A 31 2.43 12.36 -7.30
CA VAL A 31 2.99 11.12 -6.78
C VAL A 31 3.25 10.12 -7.91
N GLU A 32 4.32 9.34 -7.75
CA GLU A 32 4.62 8.16 -8.56
C GLU A 32 4.75 6.96 -7.62
N VAL A 33 3.89 5.96 -7.79
CA VAL A 33 3.98 4.70 -7.06
C VAL A 33 4.89 3.76 -7.83
N VAL A 34 6.12 3.60 -7.36
CA VAL A 34 7.15 2.83 -8.08
C VAL A 34 6.92 1.32 -7.96
N ALA A 35 6.44 0.86 -6.81
CA ALA A 35 6.17 -0.55 -6.55
C ALA A 35 5.21 -0.74 -5.37
N PHE A 36 4.55 -1.90 -5.37
CA PHE A 36 4.02 -2.54 -4.17
C PHE A 36 5.05 -3.54 -3.64
N THR A 37 5.12 -3.74 -2.32
CA THR A 37 5.83 -4.91 -1.76
C THR A 37 4.85 -6.00 -1.32
N ALA A 38 5.34 -7.23 -1.24
CA ALA A 38 4.60 -8.37 -0.72
C ALA A 38 5.48 -9.28 0.15
N ALA A 39 4.97 -9.69 1.32
CA ALA A 39 5.67 -10.60 2.23
C ALA A 39 4.89 -11.87 2.58
N GLN A 40 3.55 -11.86 2.50
CA GLN A 40 2.70 -12.89 3.12
C GLN A 40 2.05 -13.87 2.14
N ILE A 41 1.86 -13.49 0.88
CA ILE A 41 1.07 -14.26 -0.08
C ILE A 41 2.00 -14.96 -1.09
N PRO A 42 2.08 -16.31 -1.05
CA PRO A 42 2.89 -17.05 -2.02
C PRO A 42 2.47 -16.75 -3.47
N GLY A 43 3.46 -16.53 -4.34
CA GLY A 43 3.25 -16.34 -5.78
C GLY A 43 2.70 -14.97 -6.20
N ILE A 44 2.62 -13.99 -5.30
CA ILE A 44 2.25 -12.62 -5.70
C ILE A 44 3.46 -11.76 -6.07
N ALA A 45 4.60 -11.95 -5.41
CA ALA A 45 5.85 -11.28 -5.78
C ALA A 45 6.24 -11.67 -7.22
N GLY A 46 6.72 -10.71 -7.99
CA GLY A 46 7.01 -10.86 -9.43
C GLY A 46 5.81 -10.61 -10.33
N ARG A 47 4.59 -10.45 -9.79
CA ARG A 47 3.41 -10.03 -10.55
C ARG A 47 3.35 -8.50 -10.67
N ARG A 48 2.35 -8.01 -11.39
CA ARG A 48 2.02 -6.59 -11.51
C ARG A 48 0.58 -6.34 -11.09
N PHE A 49 0.37 -5.23 -10.39
CA PHE A 49 -0.96 -4.64 -10.26
C PHE A 49 -1.43 -4.22 -11.66
N PRO A 50 -2.61 -4.65 -12.12
CA PRO A 50 -2.94 -4.62 -13.54
C PRO A 50 -3.12 -3.19 -14.07
N ALA A 51 -2.61 -2.94 -15.28
CA ALA A 51 -2.70 -1.66 -15.97
C ALA A 51 -4.14 -1.14 -16.10
N SER A 52 -5.10 -2.05 -16.34
CA SER A 52 -6.52 -1.74 -16.45
C SER A 52 -7.11 -1.10 -15.18
N LEU A 53 -6.53 -1.35 -14.02
CA LEU A 53 -6.91 -0.73 -12.74
C LEU A 53 -5.98 0.43 -12.35
N ALA A 54 -4.72 0.39 -12.78
CA ALA A 54 -3.71 1.37 -12.44
C ALA A 54 -3.94 2.75 -13.09
N GLY A 55 -4.62 2.79 -14.23
CA GLY A 55 -4.90 4.02 -14.96
C GLY A 55 -3.77 4.43 -15.91
N SER A 56 -3.97 5.52 -16.65
CA SER A 56 -3.11 5.90 -17.78
C SER A 56 -1.67 6.25 -17.40
N ALA A 57 -1.40 6.54 -16.12
CA ALA A 57 -0.05 6.79 -15.63
C ALA A 57 0.81 5.52 -15.55
N TYR A 58 0.19 4.33 -15.60
CA TYR A 58 0.85 3.03 -15.43
C TYR A 58 0.40 2.05 -16.54
N PRO A 59 0.80 2.28 -17.81
CA PRO A 59 0.39 1.45 -18.95
C PRO A 59 0.82 -0.02 -18.82
N GLU A 60 1.93 -0.28 -18.12
CA GLU A 60 2.43 -1.62 -17.82
C GLU A 60 1.96 -2.14 -16.45
N GLY A 61 1.08 -1.40 -15.77
CA GLY A 61 0.77 -1.64 -14.36
C GLY A 61 1.92 -1.31 -13.42
N ILE A 62 1.79 -1.71 -12.15
CA ILE A 62 2.78 -1.39 -11.09
C ILE A 62 3.39 -2.71 -10.59
N ALA A 63 4.71 -2.76 -10.47
CA ALA A 63 5.42 -3.95 -10.01
C ALA A 63 5.01 -4.34 -8.57
N ILE A 64 4.90 -5.65 -8.32
CA ILE A 64 4.76 -6.21 -6.98
C ILE A 64 6.06 -6.96 -6.69
N VAL A 65 6.85 -6.42 -5.79
CA VAL A 65 8.20 -6.90 -5.48
C VAL A 65 8.19 -7.58 -4.11
N ASP A 66 9.09 -8.55 -3.91
CA ASP A 66 9.26 -9.15 -2.60
C ASP A 66 9.73 -8.08 -1.58
N GLU A 67 9.10 -8.04 -0.39
CA GLU A 67 9.43 -7.08 0.67
C GLU A 67 10.89 -7.19 1.15
N GLN A 68 11.57 -8.32 0.93
CA GLN A 68 12.99 -8.45 1.25
C GLN A 68 13.87 -7.48 0.45
N PHE A 69 13.40 -6.99 -0.70
CA PHE A 69 14.12 -6.02 -1.53
C PHE A 69 13.73 -4.57 -1.23
N LEU A 70 13.01 -4.29 -0.14
CA LEU A 70 12.53 -2.94 0.18
C LEU A 70 13.67 -1.89 0.22
N GLU A 71 14.78 -2.19 0.90
CA GLU A 71 15.91 -1.27 1.02
C GLU A 71 16.61 -1.03 -0.32
N GLN A 72 16.70 -2.08 -1.15
CA GLN A 72 17.23 -1.99 -2.51
C GLN A 72 16.32 -1.11 -3.37
N LEU A 73 15.00 -1.32 -3.32
CA LEU A 73 14.02 -0.48 -4.04
C LEU A 73 14.13 0.98 -3.64
N VAL A 74 14.27 1.27 -2.34
CA VAL A 74 14.40 2.64 -1.85
C VAL A 74 15.62 3.32 -2.45
N THR A 75 16.76 2.62 -2.47
CA THR A 75 18.03 3.16 -2.96
C THR A 75 18.04 3.30 -4.48
N GLU A 76 17.67 2.26 -5.22
CA GLU A 76 17.76 2.22 -6.68
C GLU A 76 16.76 3.15 -7.37
N HIS A 77 15.56 3.29 -6.80
CA HIS A 77 14.51 4.13 -7.38
C HIS A 77 14.44 5.53 -6.77
N GLY A 78 15.25 5.84 -5.75
CA GLY A 78 15.20 7.11 -5.04
C GLY A 78 13.82 7.36 -4.45
N VAL A 79 13.35 6.44 -3.62
CA VAL A 79 12.01 6.51 -3.00
C VAL A 79 12.02 7.53 -1.87
N ASP A 80 11.07 8.46 -1.91
CA ASP A 80 10.92 9.52 -0.90
C ASP A 80 10.14 9.04 0.34
N GLU A 81 9.15 8.16 0.13
CA GLU A 81 8.25 7.70 1.19
C GLU A 81 7.81 6.24 0.98
N VAL A 82 7.81 5.45 2.06
CA VAL A 82 7.17 4.13 2.11
C VAL A 82 5.86 4.23 2.90
N VAL A 83 4.77 3.89 2.23
CA VAL A 83 3.41 3.92 2.78
C VAL A 83 3.04 2.55 3.32
N PHE A 84 2.88 2.46 4.63
CA PHE A 84 2.54 1.23 5.32
C PHE A 84 1.04 0.90 5.23
N SER A 85 0.72 -0.32 4.78
CA SER A 85 -0.64 -0.74 4.48
C SER A 85 -1.02 -2.13 5.02
N TYR A 86 -0.26 -2.71 5.95
CA TYR A 86 -0.71 -3.92 6.67
C TYR A 86 -1.81 -3.58 7.69
N SER A 87 -2.70 -4.53 7.97
CA SER A 87 -3.83 -4.36 8.90
C SER A 87 -3.79 -5.25 10.13
N ASP A 88 -3.04 -6.35 10.10
CA ASP A 88 -3.09 -7.45 11.05
C ASP A 88 -1.68 -7.79 11.59
N ILE A 89 -0.98 -6.77 12.08
CA ILE A 89 0.37 -6.93 12.62
C ILE A 89 0.55 -6.17 13.93
N SER A 90 1.42 -6.69 14.80
CA SER A 90 1.70 -6.08 16.10
C SER A 90 2.33 -4.69 15.95
N HIS A 91 2.05 -3.82 16.91
CA HIS A 91 2.67 -2.50 16.98
C HIS A 91 4.21 -2.57 16.88
N LEU A 92 4.83 -3.53 17.58
CA LEU A 92 6.28 -3.72 17.54
C LEU A 92 6.80 -4.00 16.12
N ALA A 93 6.11 -4.85 15.35
CA ALA A 93 6.53 -5.15 13.99
C ALA A 93 6.23 -4.00 13.00
N VAL A 94 5.23 -3.15 13.26
CA VAL A 94 5.10 -1.85 12.56
C VAL A 94 6.35 -1.01 12.79
N MET A 95 6.78 -0.87 14.04
CA MET A 95 7.93 -0.04 14.40
C MET A 95 9.25 -0.60 13.84
N HIS A 96 9.43 -1.92 13.80
CA HIS A 96 10.59 -2.52 13.13
C HIS A 96 10.65 -2.19 11.63
N ARG A 97 9.51 -2.21 10.93
CA ARG A 97 9.44 -1.81 9.52
C ARG A 97 9.71 -0.32 9.32
N ALA A 98 9.18 0.53 10.20
CA ALA A 98 9.47 1.96 10.19
C ALA A 98 10.98 2.22 10.36
N SER A 99 11.63 1.55 11.31
CA SER A 99 13.08 1.68 11.52
C SER A 99 13.89 1.28 10.30
N ARG A 100 13.52 0.19 9.61
CA ARG A 100 14.18 -0.24 8.36
C ARG A 100 14.06 0.82 7.26
N VAL A 101 12.86 1.35 7.04
CA VAL A 101 12.58 2.39 6.04
C VAL A 101 13.36 3.67 6.33
N LEU A 102 13.36 4.13 7.58
CA LEU A 102 14.10 5.33 7.98
C LEU A 102 15.61 5.13 7.81
N ALA A 103 16.13 3.94 8.13
CA ALA A 103 17.53 3.60 7.94
C ALA A 103 17.94 3.57 6.45
N SER A 104 17.02 3.25 5.53
CA SER A 104 17.26 3.32 4.08
C SER A 104 17.06 4.73 3.50
N GLY A 105 16.73 5.73 4.32
CA GLY A 105 16.66 7.14 3.94
C GLY A 105 15.29 7.62 3.42
N ALA A 106 14.27 6.76 3.39
CA ALA A 106 12.92 7.14 3.00
C ALA A 106 12.08 7.54 4.23
N SER A 107 11.07 8.38 4.01
CA SER A 107 10.04 8.66 5.02
C SER A 107 9.14 7.44 5.23
N PHE A 108 8.59 7.28 6.43
CA PHE A 108 7.59 6.24 6.72
C PHE A 108 6.24 6.87 7.01
N ALA A 109 5.19 6.42 6.31
CA ALA A 109 3.85 6.99 6.44
C ALA A 109 2.76 5.96 6.78
N LEU A 110 1.84 6.38 7.64
CA LEU A 110 0.60 5.68 7.95
C LEU A 110 -0.58 6.52 7.47
N LEU A 111 -1.37 5.97 6.54
CA LEU A 111 -2.55 6.67 6.04
C LEU A 111 -3.69 6.65 7.06
N GLY A 112 -4.13 7.85 7.45
CA GLY A 112 -5.26 8.03 8.35
C GLY A 112 -6.61 7.67 7.69
N PRO A 113 -7.62 7.27 8.48
CA PRO A 113 -8.92 6.83 7.96
C PRO A 113 -9.62 7.86 7.07
N ALA A 114 -9.50 9.16 7.36
CA ALA A 114 -10.12 10.21 6.55
C ALA A 114 -9.62 10.25 5.10
N ARG A 115 -8.39 9.74 4.84
CA ARG A 115 -7.81 9.66 3.50
C ARG A 115 -8.23 8.40 2.75
N THR A 116 -8.56 7.33 3.46
CA THR A 116 -8.76 5.99 2.87
C THR A 116 -10.20 5.52 2.91
N MET A 117 -11.05 6.09 3.75
CA MET A 117 -12.46 5.70 3.86
C MET A 117 -13.29 6.26 2.71
N LEU A 118 -14.11 5.40 2.11
CA LEU A 118 -15.12 5.80 1.15
C LEU A 118 -16.31 6.47 1.86
N ARG A 119 -16.78 7.59 1.30
CA ARG A 119 -18.03 8.21 1.76
C ARG A 119 -19.22 7.46 1.19
N SER A 120 -20.08 6.95 2.06
CA SER A 120 -21.36 6.38 1.67
C SER A 120 -22.44 7.45 1.58
N ARG A 121 -23.29 7.38 0.55
CA ARG A 121 -24.54 8.16 0.45
C ARG A 121 -25.73 7.45 1.08
N ARG A 122 -25.54 6.21 1.55
CA ARG A 122 -26.56 5.38 2.19
C ARG A 122 -26.16 5.04 3.62
N PRO A 123 -27.11 4.73 4.51
CA PRO A 123 -26.80 4.17 5.82
C PRO A 123 -25.89 2.93 5.66
N VAL A 124 -24.86 2.84 6.51
CA VAL A 124 -23.91 1.73 6.53
C VAL A 124 -24.10 0.97 7.83
N ILE A 125 -24.35 -0.34 7.74
CA ILE A 125 -24.42 -1.24 8.89
C ILE A 125 -23.15 -2.09 8.88
N ALA A 126 -22.33 -1.96 9.93
CA ALA A 126 -21.13 -2.76 10.10
C ALA A 126 -21.47 -4.04 10.90
N VAL A 127 -21.21 -5.21 10.31
CA VAL A 127 -21.35 -6.51 10.99
C VAL A 127 -19.97 -6.96 11.48
N SER A 128 -19.74 -6.86 12.79
CA SER A 128 -18.45 -7.19 13.43
C SER A 128 -18.52 -8.51 14.20
N ALA A 129 -17.37 -9.11 14.48
CA ALA A 129 -17.28 -10.28 15.36
C ALA A 129 -15.95 -10.33 16.09
N VAL A 130 -15.95 -10.98 17.26
CA VAL A 130 -14.77 -11.14 18.13
C VAL A 130 -13.72 -12.11 17.57
N ARG A 131 -14.10 -13.03 16.66
CA ARG A 131 -13.17 -13.94 15.98
C ARG A 131 -13.68 -14.44 14.61
N THR A 132 -12.81 -15.09 13.85
CA THR A 132 -13.16 -15.81 12.61
C THR A 132 -14.08 -17.00 12.93
N GLY A 133 -15.03 -17.31 12.04
CA GLY A 133 -15.99 -18.40 12.22
C GLY A 133 -17.28 -18.03 12.99
N CYS A 134 -17.42 -16.81 13.52
CA CYS A 134 -18.62 -16.35 14.24
C CYS A 134 -19.83 -15.99 13.37
N GLY A 135 -19.92 -16.47 12.12
CA GLY A 135 -21.12 -16.28 11.28
C GLY A 135 -21.31 -14.90 10.63
N LYS A 136 -20.28 -14.03 10.58
CA LYS A 136 -20.38 -12.68 9.95
C LYS A 136 -20.96 -12.66 8.53
N SER A 137 -20.78 -13.74 7.78
CA SER A 137 -21.16 -13.83 6.35
C SER A 137 -22.48 -14.57 6.10
N GLN A 138 -23.10 -15.17 7.12
CA GLN A 138 -24.36 -15.92 6.97
C GLN A 138 -25.61 -15.06 7.21
N VAL A 139 -25.45 -13.74 7.29
CA VAL A 139 -26.52 -12.75 7.47
C VAL A 139 -26.93 -12.18 6.11
#